data_AF-A0A9D8SBP8-F1
#
_entry.id   AF-A0A9D8SBP8-F1
#
_cell.length_a   1.000
_cell.length_b   1.000
_cell.length_c   1.000
_cell.angle_alpha   90.00
_cell.angle_beta   90.00
_cell.angle_gamma   90.00
#
_symmetry.space_group_name_H-M   'P 1'
#
loop_
_entity.id
_entity.type
_entity.pdbx_description
1 polymer ?
#
loop_
_entity_poly.entity_id
_entity_poly.type
_entity_poly.pdbx_seq_one_letter_code
_entity_poly.pdbx_strand_id
1 'polypeptide(L)' 'PEVMALAGIETAESNDLIIADRKGDGIEGKIIVDISGNGGSYTLPYPAFDILSEKELDGKIEIKPYDVLVLKKI' A
#
# COMPACT_ATOMS: atom_id res chain seq x y z
N PRO A 1 21.94 1.54 11.43
CA PRO A 1 21.64 2.81 10.71
C PRO A 1 20.15 3.12 10.85
N GLU A 2 19.82 4.18 11.59
CA GLU A 2 18.44 4.68 11.66
C GLU A 2 18.04 5.24 10.30
N VAL A 3 17.04 4.63 9.67
CA VAL A 3 16.44 5.14 8.43
C VAL A 3 15.32 6.08 8.84
N MET A 4 15.60 7.38 8.78
CA MET A 4 14.57 8.41 8.89
C MET A 4 13.68 8.37 7.65
N ALA A 5 12.41 8.00 7.83
CA ALA A 5 11.37 8.11 6.81
C ALA A 5 11.18 9.58 6.41
N LEU A 6 11.66 9.97 5.22
CA LEU A 6 11.25 11.23 4.61
C LEU A 6 9.83 11.03 4.04
N ALA A 7 8.88 11.82 4.54
CA ALA A 7 7.54 12.02 3.98
C ALA A 7 6.66 10.76 3.84
N GLY A 8 6.22 10.19 4.97
CA GLY A 8 5.03 9.32 4.99
C GLY A 8 5.16 7.96 4.30
N ILE A 9 6.39 7.50 4.07
CA ILE A 9 6.67 6.17 3.53
C ILE A 9 6.93 5.21 4.70
N GLU A 10 6.03 4.25 4.89
CA GLU A 10 6.26 3.09 5.75
C GLU A 10 6.95 2.00 4.93
N THR A 11 8.03 1.43 5.45
CA THR A 11 8.68 0.25 4.86
C THR A 11 8.01 -1.01 5.41
N ALA A 12 7.43 -1.84 4.54
CA ALA A 12 6.95 -3.18 4.91
C ALA A 12 8.12 -4.15 5.12
N GLU A 13 7.87 -5.34 5.69
CA GLU A 13 8.91 -6.35 5.98
C GLU A 13 9.67 -6.86 4.73
N SER A 14 9.21 -6.56 3.51
CA SER A 14 10.07 -6.55 2.32
C SER A 14 10.46 -5.10 1.97
N ASN A 15 11.77 -4.83 1.95
CA ASN A 15 12.38 -3.49 1.80
C ASN A 15 12.07 -2.77 0.47
N ASP A 16 11.15 -3.29 -0.33
CA ASP A 16 10.96 -2.92 -1.73
C ASP A 16 9.54 -2.42 -2.05
N LEU A 17 8.68 -2.33 -1.04
CA LEU A 17 7.35 -1.74 -1.18
C LEU A 17 7.39 -0.26 -0.83
N ILE A 18 6.89 0.57 -1.75
CA ILE A 18 6.57 1.97 -1.46
C ILE A 18 5.11 2.05 -1.06
N ILE A 19 4.87 2.54 0.15
CA ILE A 19 3.54 2.73 0.70
C ILE A 19 3.34 4.23 0.96
N ALA A 20 2.31 4.82 0.38
CA ALA A 20 2.04 6.25 0.51
C ALA A 20 0.57 6.52 0.82
N ASP A 21 0.29 7.17 1.95
CA ASP A 21 -1.06 7.63 2.29
C ASP A 21 -1.53 8.77 1.40
N ARG A 22 -2.81 8.76 1.04
CA ARG A 22 -3.45 9.78 0.20
C ARG A 22 -4.73 10.26 0.84
N LYS A 23 -4.96 11.57 0.79
CA LYS A 23 -6.18 12.21 1.30
C LYS A 23 -6.56 13.38 0.41
N GLY A 24 -7.85 13.55 0.13
CA GLY A 24 -8.41 14.64 -0.67
C GLY A 24 -9.93 14.49 -0.80
N ASP A 25 -10.67 15.59 -0.89
CA ASP A 25 -12.14 15.61 -1.09
C ASP A 25 -12.94 14.69 -0.15
N GLY A 26 -12.51 14.60 1.11
CA GLY A 26 -13.14 13.73 2.11
C GLY A 26 -12.86 12.23 1.93
N ILE A 27 -12.03 11.86 0.95
CA ILE A 27 -11.59 10.50 0.69
C ILE A 27 -10.21 10.30 1.32
N GLU A 28 -10.04 9.17 1.98
CA GLU A 28 -8.76 8.68 2.51
C GLU A 28 -8.40 7.36 1.85
N GLY A 29 -7.12 7.08 1.70
CA GLY A 29 -6.63 5.92 0.99
C GLY A 29 -5.11 5.80 1.03
N LYS A 30 -4.59 4.87 0.23
CA LYS A 30 -3.17 4.54 0.20
C LYS A 30 -2.80 4.00 -1.18
N ILE A 31 -1.57 4.28 -1.62
CA ILE A 31 -0.98 3.67 -2.81
C ILE A 31 0.11 2.73 -2.33
N ILE A 32 0.13 1.49 -2.83
CA ILE A 32 1.15 0.50 -2.55
C ILE A 32 1.77 0.05 -3.87
N VAL A 33 3.09 0.08 -3.97
CA VAL A 33 3.83 -0.26 -5.20
C VAL A 33 5.00 -1.17 -4.85
N ASP A 34 5.14 -2.30 -5.54
CA ASP A 34 6.42 -3.02 -5.59
C ASP A 34 7.30 -2.46 -6.70
N ILE A 35 8.49 -1.98 -6.33
CA ILE A 35 9.48 -1.42 -7.27
C ILE A 35 10.64 -2.37 -7.60
N SER A 36 10.69 -3.54 -6.97
CA SER A 36 11.81 -4.49 -7.11
C SER A 36 11.48 -5.76 -7.89
N GLY A 37 10.19 -6.08 -8.06
CA GLY A 37 9.75 -7.34 -8.66
C GLY A 37 9.76 -8.52 -7.68
N ASN A 38 9.91 -8.29 -6.38
CA ASN A 38 9.87 -9.34 -5.37
C ASN A 38 8.46 -9.59 -4.83
N GLY A 39 7.53 -8.65 -5.03
CA GLY A 39 6.23 -8.65 -4.37
C GLY A 39 6.36 -8.50 -2.85
N GLY A 40 5.32 -8.92 -2.13
CA GLY A 40 5.32 -8.92 -0.67
C GLY A 40 3.95 -9.16 -0.05
N SER A 41 3.85 -8.86 1.24
CA SER A 41 2.57 -8.84 1.93
C SER A 41 2.43 -7.59 2.78
N TYR A 42 1.23 -7.05 2.85
CA TYR A 42 0.90 -5.88 3.66
C TYR A 42 -0.35 -6.14 4.48
N THR A 43 -0.38 -5.69 5.73
CA THR A 43 -1.58 -5.77 6.56
C THR A 43 -2.29 -4.42 6.49
N LEU A 44 -3.49 -4.41 5.92
CA LEU A 44 -4.30 -3.22 5.84
C LEU A 44 -4.79 -2.81 7.24
N PRO A 45 -4.64 -1.54 7.64
CA PRO A 45 -5.17 -1.05 8.91
C PRO A 45 -6.69 -0.82 8.90
N TYR A 46 -7.34 -0.94 7.74
CA TYR A 46 -8.77 -0.80 7.53
C TYR A 46 -9.18 -1.54 6.24
N PRO A 47 -10.45 -1.98 6.11
CA PRO A 47 -10.99 -2.45 4.84
C PRO A 47 -10.88 -1.36 3.76
N ALA A 48 -10.49 -1.74 2.55
CA ALA A 48 -10.27 -0.82 1.46
C ALA A 48 -10.80 -1.38 0.13
N PHE A 49 -11.26 -0.49 -0.74
CA PHE A 49 -11.58 -0.80 -2.12
C PHE A 49 -10.38 -0.48 -3.00
N ASP A 50 -9.84 -1.47 -3.71
CA ASP A 50 -8.84 -1.23 -4.75
C ASP A 50 -9.52 -0.74 -6.03
N ILE A 51 -9.24 0.51 -6.38
CA ILE A 51 -9.85 1.21 -7.51
C ILE A 51 -9.44 0.57 -8.84
N LEU A 52 -8.24 -0.03 -8.92
CA LEU A 52 -7.73 -0.59 -10.18
C LEU A 52 -8.30 -1.97 -10.48
N SER A 53 -8.41 -2.84 -9.47
CA SER A 53 -8.95 -4.20 -9.65
C SER A 53 -10.45 -4.33 -9.35
N GLU A 54 -11.06 -3.26 -8.83
CA GLU A 54 -12.47 -3.21 -8.40
C GLU A 54 -12.81 -4.25 -7.32
N LYS A 55 -11.88 -4.48 -6.38
CA LYS A 55 -12.03 -5.46 -5.30
C LYS A 55 -12.00 -4.83 -3.93
N GLU A 56 -12.83 -5.34 -3.04
CA GLU A 56 -12.70 -5.09 -1.61
C GLU A 56 -11.58 -5.97 -1.03
N LEU A 57 -10.71 -5.35 -0.23
CA LEU A 57 -9.56 -5.95 0.41
C LEU A 57 -9.62 -5.64 1.92
N ASP A 58 -9.22 -6.60 2.74
CA ASP A 58 -9.16 -6.46 4.19
C ASP A 58 -8.04 -7.36 4.76
N GLY A 59 -7.54 -7.01 5.94
CA GLY A 59 -6.53 -7.77 6.65
C GLY A 59 -5.21 -7.88 5.89
N LYS A 60 -4.59 -9.06 5.91
CA LYS A 60 -3.32 -9.32 5.25
C LYS A 60 -3.56 -9.58 3.76
N ILE A 61 -2.97 -8.75 2.91
CA ILE A 61 -3.02 -8.84 1.46
C ILE A 61 -1.66 -9.27 0.87
N GLU A 62 -1.71 -9.96 -0.26
CA GLU A 62 -0.54 -10.33 -1.06
C GLU A 62 -0.38 -9.31 -2.20
N ILE A 63 0.87 -8.88 -2.43
CA ILE A 63 1.25 -7.91 -3.45
C ILE A 63 2.16 -8.66 -4.42
N LYS A 64 1.78 -8.72 -5.69
CA LYS A 64 2.55 -9.45 -6.70
C LYS A 64 3.82 -8.67 -7.09
N PRO A 65 4.81 -9.33 -7.71
CA PRO A 65 5.91 -8.65 -8.40
C PRO A 65 5.44 -7.53 -9.31
N TYR A 66 5.97 -6.32 -9.12
CA TYR A 66 5.62 -5.08 -9.84
C TYR A 66 4.15 -4.65 -9.76
N ASP A 67 3.43 -5.11 -8.75
CA ASP A 67 2.02 -4.77 -8.57
C ASP A 67 1.84 -3.33 -8.06
N VAL A 68 0.70 -2.74 -8.40
CA VAL A 68 0.29 -1.40 -7.97
C VAL A 68 -1.13 -1.48 -7.46
N LEU A 69 -1.32 -1.14 -6.19
CA LEU A 69 -2.65 -1.06 -5.56
C LEU A 69 -2.99 0.40 -5.28
N VAL A 70 -4.22 0.80 -5.65
CA VAL A 70 -4.74 2.15 -5.36
C VAL A 70 -5.97 2.00 -4.49
N LEU A 71 -5.76 2.17 -3.20
CA LEU A 71 -6.73 1.81 -2.19
C LEU A 71 -7.51 3.04 -1.73
N LYS A 72 -8.84 2.90 -1.69
CA LYS A 72 -9.75 3.82 -1.04
C LYS A 72 -10.27 3.19 0.24
N LYS A 73 -10.14 3.88 1.37
CA LYS A 73 -10.70 3.44 2.65
C LYS A 73 -12.23 3.34 2.57
N ILE A 74 -12.78 2.26 3.14
CA ILE A 74 -14.22 2.03 3.31
C ILE A 74 -14.62 2.38 4.74
#